data_AF-A0A0K6GGK8-F1
#
_entry.id   AF-A0A0K6GGK8-F1
#
_cell.length_a   1.000
_cell.length_b   1.000
_cell.length_c   1.000
_cell.angle_alpha   90.00
_cell.angle_beta   90.00
_cell.angle_gamma   90.00
#
_symmetry.space_group_name_H-M   'P 1'
#
loop_
_entity.id
_entity.type
_entity.pdbx_description
1 polymer ?
#
loop_
_entity_poly.entity_id
_entity_poly.type
_entity_poly.pdbx_seq_one_letter_code
_entity_poly.pdbx_strand_id
1 'polypeptide(L)'
;MKDPTKPVNIPAPPKEKFIRPPREMMKNVQGSSAGAGSGEFHVYKQSRRREYERLKVMEEASKKEQETAEFEAKKREREEQSEAKTAKNRARRQKKKNRAMGKGAQDGASGNSEDPTKRRRLAADGANVVFRRPGESSDGEDEPGPVPIIPQSAATDAPSLLLPPDVKIAEPTQIIIHDD
;
A
#
# COMPACT_ATOMS: atom_id res chain seq x y z
N MET A 1 -14.14 -35.23 -17.29
CA MET A 1 -12.94 -34.83 -18.07
C MET A 1 -12.87 -35.72 -19.29
N LYS A 2 -12.73 -35.15 -20.50
CA LYS A 2 -12.80 -35.92 -21.74
C LYS A 2 -11.52 -36.72 -22.01
N ASP A 3 -10.36 -36.21 -21.58
CA ASP A 3 -9.05 -36.90 -21.63
C ASP A 3 -8.23 -36.60 -20.35
N PRO A 4 -7.95 -37.59 -19.49
CA PRO A 4 -7.20 -37.38 -18.24
C PRO A 4 -5.66 -37.39 -18.42
N THR A 5 -5.15 -37.76 -19.60
CA THR A 5 -3.72 -37.82 -19.93
C THR A 5 -3.15 -36.51 -20.46
N LYS A 6 -4.02 -35.57 -20.84
CA LYS A 6 -3.59 -34.25 -21.33
C LYS A 6 -3.14 -33.40 -20.14
N PRO A 7 -1.92 -32.82 -20.16
CA PRO A 7 -1.48 -31.94 -19.09
C PRO A 7 -2.42 -30.74 -18.99
N VAL A 8 -2.83 -30.42 -17.76
CA VAL A 8 -3.66 -29.26 -17.47
C VAL A 8 -2.82 -28.00 -17.65
N ASN A 9 -3.22 -27.14 -18.58
CA ASN A 9 -2.52 -25.88 -18.84
C ASN A 9 -2.93 -24.82 -17.82
N ILE A 10 -2.11 -24.62 -16.79
CA ILE A 10 -2.25 -23.51 -15.84
C ILE A 10 -1.53 -22.29 -16.44
N PRO A 11 -2.19 -21.14 -16.62
CA PRO A 11 -1.53 -19.96 -17.15
C PRO A 11 -0.45 -19.47 -16.16
N ALA A 12 0.70 -19.09 -16.70
CA ALA A 12 1.73 -18.40 -15.92
C ALA A 12 1.20 -17.06 -15.39
N PRO A 13 1.75 -16.55 -14.27
CA PRO A 13 1.36 -15.25 -13.74
C PRO A 13 1.56 -14.14 -14.79
N PRO A 14 0.74 -13.08 -14.75
CA PRO A 14 0.85 -11.97 -15.68
C PRO A 14 2.23 -11.31 -15.55
N LYS A 15 2.92 -11.13 -16.67
CA LYS A 15 4.20 -10.43 -16.71
C LYS A 15 3.99 -8.94 -16.48
N GLU A 16 4.95 -8.31 -15.81
CA GLU A 16 4.95 -6.86 -15.66
C GLU A 16 5.12 -6.17 -17.02
N LYS A 17 4.54 -4.97 -17.15
CA LYS A 17 4.61 -4.19 -18.37
C LYS A 17 6.04 -3.68 -18.55
N PHE A 18 6.77 -4.20 -19.52
CA PHE A 18 8.11 -3.73 -19.87
C PHE A 18 8.08 -2.99 -21.21
N ILE A 19 8.85 -1.91 -21.30
CA ILE A 19 9.00 -1.14 -22.53
C ILE A 19 10.31 -1.53 -23.18
N ARG A 20 10.29 -1.65 -24.51
CA ARG A 20 11.47 -2.03 -25.26
C ARG A 20 12.55 -0.95 -25.09
N PRO A 21 13.83 -1.34 -24.91
CA PRO A 21 14.90 -0.36 -24.80
C PRO A 21 14.96 0.51 -26.08
N PRO A 22 15.36 1.78 -25.95
CA PRO A 22 15.61 2.63 -27.10
C PRO A 22 16.72 2.04 -27.98
N ARG A 23 16.66 2.32 -29.29
CA ARG A 23 17.71 1.89 -30.21
C ARG A 23 18.93 2.78 -30.02
N GLU A 24 20.12 2.17 -29.96
CA GLU A 24 21.39 2.89 -29.75
C GLU A 24 21.75 3.81 -30.92
N MET A 25 21.53 3.36 -32.17
CA MET A 25 21.80 4.14 -33.37
C MET A 25 20.57 4.21 -34.27
N MET A 26 20.20 5.43 -34.64
CA MET A 26 19.18 5.69 -35.64
C MET A 26 19.85 5.82 -37.00
N LYS A 27 19.51 4.95 -37.95
CA LYS A 27 20.13 4.91 -39.28
C LYS A 27 19.62 6.00 -40.22
N ASN A 28 18.49 6.63 -39.89
CA ASN A 28 17.75 7.53 -40.77
C ASN A 28 17.64 8.93 -40.15
N VAL A 29 18.76 9.48 -39.66
CA VAL A 29 18.78 10.83 -39.10
C VAL A 29 19.00 11.81 -40.25
N GLN A 30 17.97 12.60 -40.56
CA GLN A 30 18.05 13.70 -41.53
C GLN A 30 18.85 14.86 -40.92
N GLY A 31 19.56 15.63 -41.75
CA GLY A 31 20.40 16.74 -41.27
C GLY A 31 19.61 17.80 -40.49
N SER A 32 20.27 18.47 -39.53
CA SER A 32 19.62 19.38 -38.58
C SER A 32 18.93 20.61 -39.21
N SER A 33 19.39 21.04 -40.39
CA SER A 33 18.81 22.16 -41.16
C SER A 33 17.78 21.72 -42.20
N ALA A 34 17.57 20.41 -42.36
CA ALA A 34 16.65 19.90 -43.36
C ALA A 34 15.20 20.03 -42.86
N GLY A 35 14.29 20.44 -43.74
CA GLY A 35 12.89 20.71 -43.38
C GLY A 35 12.11 19.47 -42.91
N ALA A 36 10.94 19.70 -42.30
CA ALA A 36 10.06 18.64 -41.83
C ALA A 36 9.52 17.80 -43.00
N GLY A 37 9.88 16.51 -43.04
CA GLY A 37 9.34 15.55 -44.01
C GLY A 37 7.92 15.08 -43.65
N SER A 38 7.22 14.50 -44.62
CA SER A 38 5.84 14.00 -44.43
C SER A 38 5.73 12.87 -43.39
N GLY A 39 6.82 12.13 -43.14
CA GLY A 39 6.88 11.07 -42.15
C GLY A 39 7.20 11.52 -40.72
N GLU A 40 7.64 12.77 -40.53
CA GLU A 40 8.15 13.26 -39.23
C GLU A 40 7.06 13.27 -38.15
N PHE A 41 5.83 13.63 -38.54
CA PHE A 41 4.69 13.59 -37.64
C PHE A 41 4.47 12.20 -37.02
N HIS A 42 4.61 11.14 -37.82
CA HIS A 42 4.45 9.78 -37.32
C HIS A 42 5.62 9.36 -36.44
N VAL A 43 6.85 9.77 -36.75
CA VAL A 43 8.02 9.53 -35.90
C VAL A 43 7.79 10.15 -34.51
N TYR A 44 7.39 11.42 -34.47
CA TYR A 44 7.06 12.11 -33.23
C TYR A 44 5.92 11.43 -32.46
N LYS A 45 4.81 11.09 -33.12
CA LYS A 45 3.67 10.43 -32.49
C LYS A 45 4.06 9.12 -31.81
N GLN A 46 4.87 8.29 -32.49
CA GLN A 46 5.33 7.02 -31.92
C GLN A 46 6.36 7.23 -30.81
N SER A 47 7.28 8.19 -30.96
CA SER A 47 8.26 8.53 -29.93
C SER A 47 7.58 9.02 -28.65
N ARG A 48 6.65 9.98 -28.78
CA ARG A 48 5.88 10.53 -27.66
C ARG A 48 5.05 9.46 -26.95
N ARG A 49 4.39 8.58 -27.70
CA ARG A 49 3.63 7.46 -27.13
C ARG A 49 4.53 6.53 -26.30
N ARG A 50 5.69 6.15 -26.84
CA ARG A 50 6.67 5.32 -26.13
C ARG A 50 7.18 6.00 -24.85
N GLU A 51 7.41 7.30 -24.91
CA GLU A 51 7.89 8.05 -23.75
C GLU A 51 6.83 8.16 -22.64
N TYR A 52 5.57 8.39 -23.00
CA TYR A 52 4.47 8.38 -22.01
C TYR A 52 4.26 7.01 -21.41
N GLU A 53 4.33 5.95 -22.21
CA GLU A 53 4.32 4.58 -21.68
C GLU A 53 5.49 4.39 -20.70
N ARG A 54 6.69 4.90 -21.02
CA ARG A 54 7.91 4.77 -20.19
C ARG A 54 7.77 5.46 -18.84
N LEU A 55 7.34 6.71 -18.86
CA LEU A 55 7.07 7.48 -17.65
C LEU A 55 5.99 6.79 -16.81
N LYS A 56 4.91 6.34 -17.43
CA LYS A 56 3.82 5.64 -16.74
C LYS A 56 4.29 4.34 -16.06
N VAL A 57 5.10 3.51 -16.72
CA VAL A 57 5.63 2.28 -16.11
C VAL A 57 6.55 2.60 -14.94
N MET A 58 7.40 3.62 -15.07
CA MET A 58 8.29 4.07 -13.99
C MET A 58 7.51 4.59 -12.77
N GLU A 59 6.49 5.41 -13.01
CA GLU A 59 5.60 5.93 -11.96
C GLU A 59 4.79 4.81 -11.28
N GLU A 60 4.24 3.86 -12.07
CA GLU A 60 3.53 2.70 -11.54
C GLU A 60 4.46 1.82 -10.67
N ALA A 61 5.71 1.61 -11.09
CA ALA A 61 6.70 0.85 -10.32
C ALA A 61 7.08 1.55 -9.01
N SER A 62 7.39 2.84 -9.06
CA SER A 62 7.75 3.63 -7.87
C SER A 62 6.61 3.68 -6.85
N LYS A 63 5.36 3.86 -7.29
CA LYS A 63 4.19 3.83 -6.41
C LYS A 63 4.02 2.47 -5.73
N LYS A 64 4.13 1.37 -6.49
CA LYS A 64 4.05 0.02 -5.94
C LYS A 64 5.16 -0.23 -4.92
N GLU A 65 6.38 0.17 -5.20
CA GLU A 65 7.51 0.02 -4.27
C GLU A 65 7.25 0.75 -2.96
N GLN A 66 6.80 2.01 -3.01
CA GLN A 66 6.44 2.79 -1.83
C GLN A 66 5.31 2.11 -1.03
N GLU A 67 4.23 1.70 -1.69
CA GLU A 67 3.11 1.01 -1.05
C GLU A 67 3.54 -0.31 -0.39
N THR A 68 4.41 -1.08 -1.04
CA THR A 68 4.93 -2.34 -0.49
C THR A 68 5.84 -2.10 0.72
N ALA A 69 6.74 -1.11 0.64
CA ALA A 69 7.63 -0.76 1.75
C ALA A 69 6.83 -0.28 2.97
N GLU A 70 5.82 0.57 2.76
CA GLU A 70 4.93 1.01 3.83
C GLU A 70 4.13 -0.15 4.43
N PHE A 71 3.63 -1.05 3.60
CA PHE A 71 2.87 -2.20 4.06
C PHE A 71 3.74 -3.14 4.89
N GLU A 72 4.96 -3.42 4.44
CA GLU A 72 5.92 -4.25 5.16
C GLU A 72 6.34 -3.63 6.49
N ALA A 73 6.59 -2.32 6.52
CA ALA A 73 6.88 -1.60 7.76
C ALA A 73 5.72 -1.70 8.77
N LYS A 74 4.48 -1.42 8.32
CA LYS A 74 3.27 -1.51 9.16
C LYS A 74 3.00 -2.95 9.62
N LYS A 75 3.29 -3.94 8.77
CA LYS A 75 3.15 -5.36 9.11
C LYS A 75 4.15 -5.77 10.19
N ARG A 76 5.42 -5.41 10.00
CA ARG A 76 6.50 -5.69 10.96
C ARG A 76 6.22 -5.06 12.32
N GLU A 77 5.79 -3.80 12.36
CA GLU A 77 5.43 -3.13 13.62
C GLU A 77 4.31 -3.89 14.37
N ARG A 78 3.27 -4.31 13.65
CA ARG A 78 2.16 -5.07 14.23
C ARG A 78 2.62 -6.44 14.75
N GLU A 79 3.48 -7.11 13.99
CA GLU A 79 4.08 -8.39 14.39
C GLU A 79 4.93 -8.23 15.67
N GLU A 80 5.84 -7.26 15.70
CA GLU A 80 6.68 -6.94 16.87
C GLU A 80 5.84 -6.60 18.12
N GLN A 81 4.77 -5.80 17.97
CA GLN A 81 3.84 -5.53 19.08
C GLN A 81 3.14 -6.79 19.58
N SER A 82 2.73 -7.68 18.68
CA SER A 82 2.09 -8.96 19.04
C SER A 82 3.08 -9.92 19.71
N GLU A 83 4.32 -9.95 19.23
CA GLU A 83 5.41 -10.75 19.77
C GLU A 83 5.83 -10.25 21.15
N ALA A 84 5.95 -8.94 21.36
CA ALA A 84 6.25 -8.36 22.67
C ALA A 84 5.17 -8.72 23.72
N LYS A 85 3.88 -8.64 23.34
CA LYS A 85 2.75 -9.03 24.21
C LYS A 85 2.78 -10.53 24.51
N THR A 86 2.98 -11.37 23.50
CA THR A 86 3.01 -12.83 23.68
C THR A 86 4.25 -13.30 24.44
N ALA A 87 5.42 -12.69 24.22
CA ALA A 87 6.67 -12.96 24.93
C ALA A 87 6.56 -12.60 26.41
N LYS A 88 6.01 -11.42 26.74
CA LYS A 88 5.74 -11.01 28.14
C LYS A 88 4.82 -12.01 28.85
N ASN A 89 3.75 -12.45 28.18
CA ASN A 89 2.82 -13.44 28.73
C ASN A 89 3.45 -14.83 28.85
N ARG A 90 4.26 -15.24 27.88
CA ARG A 90 5.02 -16.51 27.90
C ARG A 90 6.02 -16.51 29.05
N ALA A 91 6.76 -15.43 29.26
CA ALA A 91 7.70 -15.27 30.37
C ALA A 91 7.00 -15.35 31.74
N ARG A 92 5.85 -14.69 31.90
CA ARG A 92 5.01 -14.78 33.12
C ARG A 92 4.58 -16.23 33.39
N ARG A 93 4.12 -16.96 32.37
CA ARG A 93 3.73 -18.38 32.48
C ARG A 93 4.91 -19.28 32.83
N GLN A 94 6.06 -19.10 32.19
CA GLN A 94 7.26 -19.89 32.48
C GLN A 94 7.79 -19.65 33.90
N LYS A 95 7.80 -18.40 34.38
CA LYS A 95 8.15 -18.10 35.78
C LYS A 95 7.22 -18.79 36.77
N LYS A 96 5.90 -18.85 36.49
CA LYS A 96 4.94 -19.59 37.31
C LYS A 96 5.17 -21.10 37.26
N LYS A 97 5.44 -21.65 36.07
CA LYS A 97 5.75 -23.08 35.89
C LYS A 97 7.01 -23.47 36.66
N ASN A 98 8.09 -22.70 36.55
CA ASN A 98 9.35 -22.98 37.25
C ASN A 98 9.18 -22.90 38.78
N ARG A 99 8.38 -21.94 39.28
CA ARG A 99 8.03 -21.87 40.72
C ARG A 99 7.21 -23.08 41.18
N ALA A 100 6.25 -23.53 40.37
CA ALA A 100 5.43 -24.71 40.71
C ALA A 100 6.25 -26.00 40.65
N MET A 101 7.16 -26.16 39.68
CA MET A 101 8.06 -27.31 39.59
C MET A 101 9.08 -27.34 40.74
N GLY A 102 9.64 -26.18 41.13
CA GLY A 102 10.54 -26.10 42.28
C GLY A 102 9.86 -26.40 43.63
N LYS A 103 8.55 -26.15 43.75
CA LYS A 103 7.76 -26.48 44.95
C LYS A 103 7.21 -27.92 44.92
N GLY A 104 6.89 -28.45 43.74
CA GLY A 104 6.43 -29.83 43.56
C GLY A 104 7.54 -30.89 43.60
N ALA A 105 8.81 -30.50 43.44
CA ALA A 105 9.95 -31.41 43.58
C ALA A 105 10.33 -31.71 45.05
N GLN A 106 9.86 -30.91 46.02
CA GLN A 106 10.06 -31.17 47.46
C GLN A 106 8.89 -31.92 48.11
N ASP A 107 7.67 -31.86 47.56
CA ASP A 107 6.47 -32.49 48.13
C ASP A 107 5.87 -33.59 47.23
N GLY A 108 6.69 -34.32 46.47
CA GLY A 108 6.25 -35.17 45.36
C GLY A 108 6.80 -36.59 45.31
N ALA A 109 7.13 -37.18 46.47
CA ALA A 109 7.38 -38.62 46.61
C ALA A 109 6.19 -39.34 47.28
N SER A 110 4.96 -39.10 46.82
CA SER A 110 3.80 -39.99 47.01
C SER A 110 2.56 -39.42 46.30
N GLY A 111 1.82 -40.22 45.53
CA GLY A 111 0.40 -39.95 45.23
C GLY A 111 -0.02 -39.78 43.77
N ASN A 112 -0.26 -40.92 43.12
CA ASN A 112 -1.26 -41.29 42.10
C ASN A 112 -2.15 -40.23 41.37
N SER A 113 -2.26 -40.42 40.04
CA SER A 113 -3.41 -40.27 39.11
C SER A 113 -4.33 -39.03 39.13
N GLU A 114 -4.42 -38.29 38.01
CA GLU A 114 -5.65 -38.09 37.20
C GLU A 114 -5.47 -37.02 36.10
N ASP A 115 -6.14 -37.25 34.96
CA ASP A 115 -6.05 -36.52 33.69
C ASP A 115 -6.23 -34.98 33.75
N PRO A 116 -5.46 -34.21 32.96
CA PRO A 116 -5.47 -32.74 32.98
C PRO A 116 -6.68 -32.09 32.27
N THR A 117 -7.67 -32.86 31.80
CA THR A 117 -8.79 -32.35 30.99
C THR A 117 -9.99 -31.87 31.81
N LYS A 118 -10.08 -32.17 33.11
CA LYS A 118 -11.27 -31.83 33.94
C LYS A 118 -11.22 -30.48 34.66
N ARG A 119 -10.09 -29.75 34.69
CA ARG A 119 -9.93 -28.51 35.47
C ARG A 119 -10.26 -27.20 34.73
N ARG A 120 -11.12 -27.25 33.70
CA ARG A 120 -11.68 -26.05 33.04
C ARG A 120 -13.20 -26.04 33.12
N ARG A 121 -13.76 -26.06 34.33
CA ARG A 121 -15.12 -25.58 34.55
C ARG A 121 -15.00 -24.16 35.10
N LEU A 122 -15.33 -23.18 34.27
CA LEU A 122 -15.54 -21.79 34.70
C LEU A 122 -16.59 -21.80 35.82
N ALA A 123 -16.32 -21.08 36.90
CA ALA A 123 -17.30 -20.80 37.93
C ALA A 123 -18.54 -20.17 37.28
N ALA A 124 -19.66 -20.87 37.40
CA ALA A 124 -20.97 -20.39 36.99
C ALA A 124 -21.55 -19.56 38.13
N ASP A 125 -20.99 -18.37 38.35
CA ASP A 125 -21.66 -17.32 39.12
C ASP A 125 -22.18 -16.30 38.12
N GLY A 126 -23.50 -16.15 38.06
CA GLY A 126 -24.30 -15.51 37.02
C GLY A 126 -24.06 -14.02 36.78
N ALA A 127 -22.87 -13.66 36.29
CA ALA A 127 -22.63 -12.37 35.66
C ALA A 127 -22.97 -12.45 34.17
N ASN A 128 -24.06 -11.80 33.76
CA ASN A 128 -24.42 -11.62 32.36
C ASN A 128 -23.26 -10.99 31.59
N VAL A 129 -22.61 -11.78 30.72
CA VAL A 129 -21.58 -11.28 29.80
C VAL A 129 -22.28 -10.58 28.65
N VAL A 130 -22.46 -9.27 28.76
CA VAL A 130 -22.95 -8.43 27.66
C VAL A 130 -21.83 -8.26 26.64
N PHE A 131 -22.00 -8.87 25.46
CA PHE A 131 -21.06 -8.73 24.36
C PHE A 131 -21.24 -7.36 23.69
N ARG A 132 -20.40 -6.38 24.05
CA ARG A 132 -20.34 -5.06 23.40
C ARG A 132 -19.57 -5.17 22.10
N ARG A 133 -20.13 -4.64 21.00
CA ARG A 133 -19.43 -4.54 19.71
C ARG A 133 -18.26 -3.56 19.84
N PRO A 134 -17.12 -3.78 19.15
CA PRO A 134 -16.01 -2.84 19.18
C PRO A 134 -16.44 -1.49 18.59
N GLY A 135 -16.53 -0.44 19.43
CA GLY A 135 -16.82 0.93 19.01
C GLY A 135 -17.82 1.73 19.86
N GLU A 136 -18.50 1.12 20.83
CA GLU A 136 -19.57 1.82 21.57
C GLU A 136 -19.06 2.39 22.91
N SER A 137 -18.63 3.66 22.89
CA SER A 137 -18.39 4.48 24.07
C SER A 137 -19.71 5.11 24.54
N SER A 138 -20.10 4.78 25.76
CA SER A 138 -21.18 5.43 26.51
C SER A 138 -20.65 6.73 27.10
N ASP A 139 -20.97 7.87 26.50
CA ASP A 139 -21.27 9.11 27.22
C ASP A 139 -22.00 10.06 26.27
N GLY A 140 -23.12 10.62 26.73
CA GLY A 140 -24.02 11.45 25.94
C GLY A 140 -23.79 12.93 26.19
N GLU A 141 -23.83 13.72 25.12
CA GLU A 141 -24.30 15.11 25.11
C GLU A 141 -24.89 15.33 23.70
N ASP A 142 -26.15 15.80 23.68
CA ASP A 142 -26.89 16.19 22.48
C ASP A 142 -26.22 17.39 21.79
N GLU A 143 -25.79 17.21 20.53
CA GLU A 143 -25.44 18.32 19.64
C GLU A 143 -26.24 18.18 18.32
N PRO A 144 -27.12 19.13 17.97
CA PRO A 144 -27.90 19.07 16.74
C PRO A 144 -26.99 19.31 15.53
N GLY A 145 -26.77 18.24 14.74
CA GLY A 145 -25.96 18.29 13.52
C GLY A 145 -26.48 19.30 12.48
N PRO A 146 -25.59 19.90 11.66
CA PRO A 146 -25.96 20.93 10.71
C PRO A 146 -26.76 20.35 9.55
N VAL A 147 -27.87 21.01 9.23
CA VAL A 147 -28.77 20.71 8.10
C VAL A 147 -28.04 20.75 6.76
N PRO A 148 -28.34 19.83 5.82
CA PRO A 148 -27.75 19.85 4.48
C PRO A 148 -28.33 21.00 3.64
N ILE A 149 -27.47 21.91 3.21
CA ILE A 149 -27.81 22.97 2.25
C ILE A 149 -27.90 22.34 0.85
N ILE A 150 -29.10 22.35 0.28
CA ILE A 150 -29.33 22.01 -1.14
C ILE A 150 -28.88 23.22 -1.98
N PRO A 151 -27.91 23.09 -2.90
CA PRO A 151 -27.59 24.19 -3.80
C PRO A 151 -28.68 24.32 -4.87
N GLN A 152 -29.38 25.45 -4.85
CA GLN A 152 -30.32 25.85 -5.90
C GLN A 152 -29.55 26.13 -7.19
N SER A 153 -30.06 25.61 -8.30
CA SER A 153 -29.60 25.92 -9.65
C SER A 153 -29.98 27.35 -10.03
N ALA A 154 -29.00 28.24 -10.18
CA ALA A 154 -29.17 29.54 -10.83
C ALA A 154 -28.29 29.56 -12.09
N ALA A 155 -28.92 29.97 -13.19
CA ALA A 155 -28.34 30.05 -14.51
C ALA A 155 -27.40 31.26 -14.68
N THR A 156 -26.59 31.18 -15.73
CA THR A 156 -25.89 32.25 -16.47
C THR A 156 -24.88 33.12 -15.70
N ASP A 157 -23.59 32.88 -15.91
CA ASP A 157 -22.76 33.76 -16.75
C ASP A 157 -21.38 33.14 -17.03
N ALA A 158 -20.94 33.25 -18.28
CA ALA A 158 -19.66 32.72 -18.74
C ALA A 158 -18.49 33.56 -18.19
N PRO A 159 -17.45 32.97 -17.57
CA PRO A 159 -16.26 33.73 -17.21
C PRO A 159 -15.36 33.88 -18.45
N SER A 160 -15.19 35.13 -18.89
CA SER A 160 -14.13 35.50 -19.83
C SER A 160 -12.77 35.11 -19.27
N LEU A 161 -11.95 34.47 -20.10
CA LEU A 161 -10.55 34.18 -19.84
C LEU A 161 -9.76 35.48 -19.62
N LEU A 162 -9.57 35.88 -18.36
CA LEU A 162 -8.59 36.87 -17.96
C LEU A 162 -7.37 36.13 -17.39
N LEU A 163 -6.29 36.10 -18.17
CA LEU A 163 -4.96 35.71 -17.70
C LEU A 163 -4.55 36.62 -16.52
N PRO A 164 -3.88 36.09 -15.48
CA PRO A 164 -3.28 36.93 -14.45
C PRO A 164 -2.14 37.79 -15.04
N PRO A 165 -2.00 39.07 -14.65
CA PRO A 165 -1.02 39.99 -15.23
C PRO A 165 0.44 39.76 -14.80
N ASP A 166 0.74 38.80 -13.94
CA ASP A 166 2.07 38.65 -13.35
C ASP A 166 2.70 37.28 -13.61
N VAL A 167 2.98 36.98 -14.88
CA VAL A 167 4.00 35.98 -15.22
C VAL A 167 5.25 36.76 -15.63
N LYS A 168 6.24 36.83 -14.73
CA LYS A 168 7.58 37.32 -15.07
C LYS A 168 8.18 36.37 -16.10
N ILE A 169 8.12 36.76 -17.37
CA ILE A 169 8.83 36.10 -18.46
C ILE A 169 10.31 36.23 -18.12
N ALA A 170 10.99 35.11 -17.85
CA ALA A 170 12.43 35.11 -17.67
C ALA A 170 13.08 35.49 -19.01
N GLU A 171 13.84 36.60 -18.99
CA GLU A 171 14.67 37.03 -20.12
C GLU A 171 15.58 35.87 -20.59
N PRO A 172 15.72 35.65 -21.91
CA PRO A 172 16.59 34.61 -22.43
C PRO A 172 18.05 34.91 -22.06
N THR A 173 18.77 33.90 -21.59
CA THR A 173 20.19 33.99 -21.31
C THR A 173 20.96 34.23 -22.62
N GLN A 174 21.53 35.43 -22.78
CA GLN A 174 22.44 35.72 -23.88
C GLN A 174 23.76 34.98 -23.63
N ILE A 175 24.03 33.96 -24.44
CA ILE A 175 25.30 33.25 -24.46
C ILE A 175 26.26 34.09 -25.31
N ILE A 176 27.20 34.77 -24.65
CA ILE A 176 28.30 35.48 -25.31
C ILE A 176 29.42 34.46 -25.54
N ILE A 177 29.70 34.16 -26.81
CA ILE A 177 30.84 33.36 -27.21
C ILE A 177 32.03 34.32 -27.36
N HIS A 178 33.09 34.08 -26.59
CA HIS A 178 34.38 34.74 -26.76
C HIS A 178 35.19 33.91 -27.77
N ASP A 179 35.52 34.51 -28.90
CA ASP A 179 36.51 33.97 -29.84
C ASP A 179 37.91 34.42 -29.38
N ASP A 180 38.79 33.45 -29.10
CA ASP A 180 40.24 33.64 -28.91
C ASP A 180 40.96 33.80 -30.27
#